data_AF-A0A1J9PH50-F1
#
_entry.id   AF-A0A1J9PH50-F1
#
_cell.length_a   1.000
_cell.length_b   1.000
_cell.length_c   1.000
_cell.angle_alpha   90.00
_cell.angle_beta   90.00
_cell.angle_gamma   90.00
#
_symmetry.space_group_name_H-M   'P 1'
#
loop_
_entity.id
_entity.type
_entity.pdbx_description
1 polymer ?
#
loop_
_entity_poly.entity_id
_entity_poly.type
_entity_poly.pdbx_seq_one_letter_code
_entity_poly.pdbx_strand_id
1 'polypeptide(L)'
;MSSDGDIADRPCYSHLWSQKYSDMTICCDTNKYHVHRVVVCNQSPFFAAALDKQFKEATAAEVVLEEDDPELVRLMIAHFYGAKDPTEIDIMRTGGSEEEPSNETEKDTAPPITTERSYQALLNARLYAMGDKYGIEGLKTHSKTEFDNWATDLDVVECIDEFPAIIDEVFGSTPNNDRGLRDIVVPLIAKNAEIALKNQELCDVLLLLPELQMEILRRVVESKADLSKRLIATTRASRKEGVEYKKYVERVDTSMTELETAFLDLGKKTAELSREVRKGSKRASNYVWSTLDRHLMSLP
;
A
#
# COMPACT_ATOMS: atom_id res chain seq x y z
N MET A 1 3.89 17.22 3.58
CA MET A 1 4.82 17.09 2.45
C MET A 1 3.95 16.79 1.25
N SER A 2 3.84 17.75 0.34
CA SER A 2 2.88 17.77 -0.76
C SER A 2 3.02 16.53 -1.65
N SER A 3 1.92 15.82 -1.85
CA SER A 3 1.78 14.73 -2.81
C SER A 3 1.35 15.29 -4.17
N ASP A 4 2.09 16.28 -4.68
CA ASP A 4 2.03 16.65 -6.10
C ASP A 4 2.98 15.70 -6.85
N GLY A 5 2.59 14.44 -6.92
CA GLY A 5 3.26 13.44 -7.74
C GLY A 5 2.71 13.50 -9.16
N ASP A 6 3.46 14.13 -10.06
CA ASP A 6 3.42 13.95 -11.52
C ASP A 6 2.03 13.71 -12.15
N ILE A 7 1.13 14.70 -12.06
CA ILE A 7 0.17 14.92 -13.16
C ILE A 7 0.98 15.56 -14.28
N ALA A 8 1.64 14.73 -15.08
CA ALA A 8 2.29 15.15 -16.30
C ALA A 8 1.33 16.05 -17.10
N ASP A 9 1.84 17.22 -17.47
CA ASP A 9 1.33 18.26 -18.36
C ASP A 9 0.20 17.78 -19.30
N ARG A 10 -1.03 17.62 -18.78
CA ARG A 10 -2.18 17.26 -19.61
C ARG A 10 -2.52 18.49 -20.44
N PRO A 11 -2.51 18.40 -21.77
CA PRO A 11 -2.87 19.54 -22.58
C PRO A 11 -4.33 19.91 -22.31
N CYS A 12 -4.53 21.08 -21.72
CA CYS A 12 -5.84 21.67 -21.47
C CYS A 12 -6.25 22.48 -22.70
N TYR A 13 -7.25 21.99 -23.43
CA TYR A 13 -7.72 22.62 -24.67
C TYR A 13 -8.94 23.51 -24.41
N SER A 14 -8.92 24.31 -23.34
CA SER A 14 -10.08 25.10 -22.90
C SER A 14 -10.65 26.06 -23.95
N HIS A 15 -9.79 26.58 -24.83
CA HIS A 15 -10.15 27.43 -25.95
C HIS A 15 -10.84 26.68 -27.12
N LEU A 16 -10.84 25.34 -27.10
CA LEU A 16 -11.52 24.47 -28.04
C LEU A 16 -12.79 23.83 -27.45
N TRP A 17 -13.20 24.19 -26.24
CA TRP A 17 -14.49 23.79 -25.66
C TRP A 17 -15.64 24.57 -26.32
N SER A 18 -15.81 24.35 -27.63
CA SER A 18 -16.85 24.97 -28.43
C SER A 18 -17.10 24.14 -29.68
N GLN A 19 -18.25 24.30 -30.32
CA GLN A 19 -18.52 23.69 -31.62
C GLN A 19 -17.79 24.42 -32.78
N LYS A 20 -17.07 25.50 -32.48
CA LYS A 20 -16.42 26.31 -33.51
C LYS A 20 -15.20 25.57 -34.05
N TYR A 21 -15.17 25.35 -35.37
CA TYR A 21 -14.11 24.60 -36.06
C TYR A 21 -14.07 23.10 -35.74
N SER A 22 -15.12 22.55 -35.11
CA SER A 22 -15.29 21.10 -35.02
C SER A 22 -15.38 20.51 -36.42
N ASP A 23 -14.64 19.43 -36.66
CA ASP A 23 -14.50 18.74 -37.94
C ASP A 23 -14.78 17.24 -37.82
N MET A 24 -15.36 16.82 -36.68
CA MET A 24 -15.80 15.46 -36.38
C MET A 24 -16.99 15.49 -35.40
N THR A 25 -17.84 14.47 -35.46
CA THR A 25 -18.89 14.20 -34.46
C THR A 25 -18.73 12.81 -33.87
N ILE A 26 -18.81 12.70 -32.53
CA ILE A 26 -18.94 11.41 -31.82
C ILE A 26 -20.38 11.27 -31.38
N CYS A 27 -21.04 10.21 -31.80
CA CYS A 27 -22.45 9.94 -31.50
C CYS A 27 -22.56 8.78 -30.53
N CYS A 28 -23.31 8.95 -29.45
CA CYS A 28 -23.63 7.89 -28.50
C CYS A 28 -25.11 8.05 -28.12
N ASP A 29 -25.92 7.09 -28.55
CA ASP A 29 -27.38 7.14 -28.45
C ASP A 29 -27.94 8.49 -28.99
N THR A 30 -28.62 9.28 -28.14
CA THR A 30 -29.18 10.58 -28.51
C THR A 30 -28.18 11.74 -28.45
N ASN A 31 -27.01 11.53 -27.84
CA ASN A 31 -25.99 12.55 -27.64
C ASN A 31 -25.02 12.61 -28.83
N LYS A 32 -24.82 13.81 -29.38
CA LYS A 32 -23.87 14.07 -30.45
C LYS A 32 -22.87 15.14 -30.02
N TYR A 33 -21.61 14.77 -29.90
CA TYR A 33 -20.54 15.69 -29.50
C TYR A 33 -19.77 16.17 -30.72
N HIS A 34 -19.83 17.47 -30.99
CA HIS A 34 -19.06 18.13 -32.05
C HIS A 34 -17.65 18.42 -31.56
N VAL A 35 -16.69 17.62 -32.03
CA VAL A 35 -15.31 17.58 -31.53
C VAL A 35 -14.29 17.88 -32.64
N HIS A 36 -13.03 17.99 -32.25
CA HIS A 36 -11.93 18.36 -33.11
C HIS A 36 -11.02 17.15 -33.36
N ARG A 37 -10.85 16.76 -34.62
CA ARG A 37 -10.01 15.64 -35.04
C ARG A 37 -8.59 15.76 -34.51
N VAL A 38 -8.02 16.96 -34.54
CA VAL A 38 -6.66 17.22 -34.04
C VAL A 38 -6.49 16.93 -32.55
N VAL A 39 -7.56 17.01 -31.76
CA VAL A 39 -7.54 16.68 -30.33
C VAL A 39 -7.73 15.17 -30.14
N VAL A 40 -8.76 14.61 -30.76
CA VAL A 40 -9.18 13.20 -30.56
C VAL A 40 -8.23 12.21 -31.23
N CYS A 41 -7.89 12.41 -32.51
CA CYS A 41 -7.09 11.46 -33.30
C CYS A 41 -5.63 11.36 -32.81
N ASN A 42 -5.09 12.42 -32.19
CA ASN A 42 -3.74 12.39 -31.63
C ASN A 42 -3.66 11.54 -30.34
N GLN A 43 -4.79 11.29 -29.68
CA GLN A 43 -4.87 10.57 -28.41
C GLN A 43 -5.42 9.16 -28.55
N SER A 44 -6.01 8.83 -29.70
CA SER A 44 -6.60 7.52 -29.96
C SER A 44 -6.28 7.03 -31.37
N PRO A 45 -5.54 5.91 -31.50
CA PRO A 45 -5.31 5.28 -32.79
C PRO A 45 -6.60 4.72 -33.40
N PHE A 46 -7.60 4.34 -32.58
CA PHE A 46 -8.92 3.93 -33.05
C PHE A 46 -9.61 5.07 -33.82
N PHE A 47 -9.76 6.25 -33.19
CA PHE A 47 -10.42 7.37 -33.84
C PHE A 47 -9.61 7.90 -35.04
N ALA A 48 -8.28 7.86 -34.97
CA ALA A 48 -7.43 8.19 -36.11
C ALA A 48 -7.66 7.25 -37.30
N ALA A 49 -7.74 5.93 -37.05
CA ALA A 49 -7.99 4.93 -38.08
C ALA A 49 -9.42 5.00 -38.64
N ALA A 50 -10.42 5.21 -37.79
CA ALA A 50 -11.82 5.36 -38.20
C ALA A 50 -12.01 6.54 -39.17
N LEU A 51 -11.23 7.60 -39.01
CA LEU A 51 -11.28 8.79 -39.86
C LEU A 51 -10.24 8.81 -40.98
N ASP A 52 -9.53 7.70 -41.21
CA ASP A 52 -8.67 7.54 -42.38
C ASP A 52 -9.51 7.12 -43.60
N LYS A 53 -9.03 7.49 -44.80
CA LYS A 53 -9.78 7.57 -46.08
C LYS A 53 -10.37 6.24 -46.60
N GLN A 54 -10.29 5.17 -45.83
CA GLN A 54 -10.75 3.83 -46.20
C GLN A 54 -12.13 3.47 -45.61
N PHE A 55 -12.67 4.30 -44.69
CA PHE A 55 -13.90 4.00 -43.96
C PHE A 55 -15.04 5.00 -44.25
N LYS A 56 -16.30 4.61 -44.00
CA LYS A 56 -17.48 5.47 -44.24
C LYS A 56 -17.47 6.69 -43.32
N GLU A 57 -16.98 6.47 -42.11
CA GLU A 57 -16.78 7.38 -41.01
C GLU A 57 -15.87 8.55 -41.43
N ALA A 58 -14.84 8.30 -42.23
CA ALA A 58 -13.98 9.35 -42.78
C ALA A 58 -14.70 10.29 -43.75
N THR A 59 -15.72 9.79 -44.45
CA THR A 59 -16.53 10.61 -45.37
C THR A 59 -17.66 11.34 -44.63
N ALA A 60 -18.27 10.69 -43.64
CA ALA A 60 -19.32 11.27 -42.80
C ALA A 60 -18.78 12.23 -41.72
N ALA A 61 -17.49 12.12 -41.38
CA ALA A 61 -16.88 12.73 -40.20
C ALA A 61 -17.66 12.43 -38.90
N GLU A 62 -18.26 11.24 -38.82
CA GLU A 62 -19.13 10.80 -37.73
C GLU A 62 -18.69 9.40 -37.29
N VAL A 63 -18.49 9.23 -35.98
CA VAL A 63 -18.18 7.94 -35.36
C VAL A 63 -19.27 7.62 -34.35
N VAL A 64 -19.92 6.48 -34.51
CA VAL A 64 -21.08 6.07 -33.71
C VAL A 64 -20.68 4.98 -32.71
N LEU A 65 -20.97 5.21 -31.43
CA LEU A 65 -20.64 4.39 -30.28
C LEU A 65 -21.94 3.89 -29.59
N GLU A 66 -22.77 3.12 -30.31
CA GLU A 66 -24.12 2.72 -29.84
C GLU A 66 -24.11 1.71 -28.70
N GLU A 67 -23.01 0.96 -28.53
CA GLU A 67 -22.87 -0.07 -27.50
C GLU A 67 -22.25 0.45 -26.20
N ASP A 68 -21.83 1.72 -26.16
CA ASP A 68 -21.18 2.31 -24.99
C ASP A 68 -22.15 3.12 -24.15
N ASP A 69 -21.82 3.22 -22.87
CA ASP A 69 -22.53 4.04 -21.91
C ASP A 69 -22.32 5.54 -22.21
N PRO A 70 -23.40 6.34 -22.36
CA PRO A 70 -23.29 7.77 -22.68
C PRO A 70 -22.48 8.60 -21.68
N GLU A 71 -22.52 8.25 -20.39
CA GLU A 71 -21.76 8.94 -19.35
C GLU A 71 -20.26 8.62 -19.46
N LEU A 72 -19.90 7.37 -19.73
CA LEU A 72 -18.50 7.01 -19.99
C LEU A 72 -17.96 7.71 -21.25
N VAL A 73 -18.76 7.79 -22.32
CA VAL A 73 -18.37 8.51 -23.54
C VAL A 73 -18.16 9.99 -23.25
N ARG A 74 -19.04 10.62 -22.46
CA ARG A 74 -18.89 12.01 -22.04
C ARG A 74 -17.59 12.21 -21.26
N LEU A 75 -17.29 11.35 -20.29
CA LEU A 75 -16.06 11.39 -19.51
C LEU A 75 -14.80 11.16 -20.35
N MET A 76 -14.86 10.26 -21.33
CA MET A 76 -13.78 10.05 -22.30
C MET A 76 -13.54 11.32 -23.14
N ILE A 77 -14.59 12.00 -23.60
CA ILE A 77 -14.45 13.27 -24.34
C ILE A 77 -13.88 14.36 -23.42
N ALA A 78 -14.35 14.45 -22.17
CA ALA A 78 -13.79 15.38 -21.19
C ALA A 78 -12.29 15.15 -20.98
N HIS A 79 -11.87 13.88 -20.95
CA HIS A 79 -10.46 13.49 -20.89
C HIS A 79 -9.66 14.02 -22.09
N PHE A 80 -10.14 13.83 -23.33
CA PHE A 80 -9.45 14.33 -24.53
C PHE A 80 -9.17 15.83 -24.50
N TYR A 81 -10.08 16.59 -23.88
CA TYR A 81 -10.00 18.04 -23.81
C TYR A 81 -9.31 18.57 -22.55
N GLY A 82 -8.95 17.68 -21.61
CA GLY A 82 -8.38 18.05 -20.32
C GLY A 82 -9.35 18.84 -19.45
N ALA A 83 -10.67 18.62 -19.60
CA ALA A 83 -11.69 19.25 -18.77
C ALA A 83 -11.63 18.69 -17.35
N LYS A 84 -11.74 19.57 -16.36
CA LYS A 84 -11.77 19.16 -14.94
C LYS A 84 -13.17 18.78 -14.52
N ASP A 85 -14.14 19.55 -14.99
CA ASP A 85 -15.54 19.25 -14.83
C ASP A 85 -16.08 18.75 -16.18
N PRO A 86 -16.52 17.49 -16.26
CA PRO A 86 -17.09 16.94 -17.47
C PRO A 86 -18.30 17.72 -18.01
N THR A 87 -19.00 18.51 -17.19
CA THR A 87 -20.12 19.35 -17.66
C THR A 87 -19.65 20.49 -18.58
N GLU A 88 -18.38 20.91 -18.49
CA GLU A 88 -17.80 21.96 -19.32
C GLU A 88 -17.82 21.59 -20.82
N ILE A 89 -17.75 20.29 -21.14
CA ILE A 89 -17.79 19.82 -22.53
C ILE A 89 -19.20 19.71 -23.11
N ASP A 90 -20.26 19.85 -22.30
CA ASP A 90 -21.64 19.72 -22.78
C ASP A 90 -22.05 20.85 -23.73
N ILE A 91 -21.30 21.97 -23.76
CA ILE A 91 -21.44 23.02 -24.77
C ILE A 91 -21.15 22.50 -26.20
N MET A 92 -20.40 21.41 -26.33
CA MET A 92 -20.11 20.74 -27.59
C MET A 92 -21.18 19.70 -27.98
N ARG A 93 -22.13 19.41 -27.09
CA ARG A 93 -23.19 18.41 -27.30
C ARG A 93 -24.39 19.00 -28.04
N THR A 94 -24.95 18.24 -28.95
CA THR A 94 -26.27 18.43 -29.55
C THR A 94 -27.06 17.13 -29.46
N GLY A 95 -28.38 17.22 -29.32
CA GLY A 95 -29.21 16.03 -29.05
C GLY A 95 -29.08 15.53 -27.60
N GLY A 96 -30.10 14.79 -27.19
CA GLY A 96 -30.44 14.47 -25.80
C GLY A 96 -31.80 15.07 -25.48
N SER A 97 -32.77 14.26 -25.04
CA SER A 97 -33.93 14.80 -24.34
C SER A 97 -33.42 15.60 -23.16
N GLU A 98 -33.96 16.80 -22.96
CA GLU A 98 -34.03 17.39 -21.63
C GLU A 98 -34.84 16.40 -20.78
N GLU A 99 -34.19 15.37 -20.24
CA GLU A 99 -34.58 14.90 -18.93
C GLU A 99 -34.24 16.05 -17.99
N GLU A 100 -35.16 17.01 -17.91
CA GLU A 100 -35.42 17.73 -16.68
C GLU A 100 -35.20 16.74 -15.54
N PRO A 101 -34.39 17.08 -14.52
CA PRO A 101 -34.13 16.17 -13.42
C PRO A 101 -35.49 15.73 -12.90
N SER A 102 -35.83 14.46 -13.10
CA SER A 102 -37.05 13.88 -12.58
C SER A 102 -36.98 14.13 -11.09
N ASN A 103 -37.89 14.99 -10.64
CA ASN A 103 -38.00 15.47 -9.28
C ASN A 103 -38.48 14.30 -8.41
N GLU A 104 -37.64 13.28 -8.24
CA GLU A 104 -37.81 12.27 -7.22
C GLU A 104 -37.37 12.93 -5.92
N THR A 105 -38.38 13.29 -5.14
CA THR A 105 -38.23 13.89 -3.83
C THR A 105 -37.65 12.85 -2.88
N GLU A 106 -36.32 12.73 -2.81
CA GLU A 106 -35.64 12.02 -1.72
C GLU A 106 -34.47 12.85 -1.16
N LYS A 107 -34.84 13.68 -0.17
CA LYS A 107 -34.09 14.03 1.05
C LYS A 107 -32.62 14.48 0.93
N ASP A 108 -32.39 15.69 1.45
CA ASP A 108 -31.14 16.31 1.92
C ASP A 108 -30.25 15.44 2.84
N THR A 109 -29.74 14.32 2.35
CA THR A 109 -28.62 13.60 2.98
C THR A 109 -27.60 13.31 1.91
N ALA A 110 -26.41 13.92 2.05
CA ALA A 110 -25.26 13.59 1.22
C ALA A 110 -25.11 12.05 1.15
N PRO A 111 -24.83 11.47 -0.03
CA PRO A 111 -24.70 10.03 -0.17
C PRO A 111 -23.70 9.49 0.86
N PRO A 112 -23.92 8.28 1.39
CA PRO A 112 -22.96 7.65 2.27
C PRO A 112 -21.57 7.67 1.63
N ILE A 113 -20.54 8.02 2.39
CA ILE A 113 -19.15 8.07 1.91
C ILE A 113 -18.73 6.75 1.24
N THR A 114 -19.29 5.62 1.69
CA THR A 114 -19.09 4.29 1.11
C THR A 114 -19.65 4.17 -0.31
N THR A 115 -20.86 4.68 -0.56
CA THR A 115 -21.53 4.68 -1.87
C THR A 115 -20.78 5.54 -2.89
N GLU A 116 -20.25 6.69 -2.47
CA GLU A 116 -19.45 7.54 -3.36
C GLU A 116 -18.13 6.85 -3.75
N ARG A 117 -17.46 6.21 -2.78
CA ARG A 117 -16.20 5.48 -3.03
C ARG A 117 -16.41 4.28 -3.96
N SER A 118 -17.52 3.55 -3.81
CA SER A 118 -17.80 2.40 -4.66
C SER A 118 -18.12 2.82 -6.09
N TYR A 119 -18.92 3.87 -6.25
CA TYR A 119 -19.20 4.49 -7.56
C TYR A 119 -17.91 4.93 -8.26
N GLN A 120 -17.03 5.66 -7.57
CA GLN A 120 -15.76 6.13 -8.15
C GLN A 120 -14.85 4.98 -8.60
N ALA A 121 -14.75 3.90 -7.82
CA ALA A 121 -13.93 2.75 -8.19
C ALA A 121 -14.49 2.03 -9.42
N LEU A 122 -15.81 1.80 -9.47
CA LEU A 122 -16.48 1.18 -10.60
C LEU A 122 -16.34 2.05 -11.86
N LEU A 123 -16.52 3.36 -11.73
CA LEU A 123 -16.36 4.31 -12.82
C LEU A 123 -14.94 4.28 -13.40
N ASN A 124 -13.91 4.27 -12.54
CA ASN A 124 -12.52 4.17 -12.97
C ASN A 124 -12.21 2.82 -13.63
N ALA A 125 -12.77 1.70 -13.15
CA ALA A 125 -12.62 0.41 -13.82
C ALA A 125 -13.20 0.44 -15.25
N ARG A 126 -14.38 1.03 -15.42
CA ARG A 126 -15.04 1.18 -16.72
C ARG A 126 -14.30 2.14 -17.66
N LEU A 127 -13.83 3.27 -17.17
CA LEU A 127 -13.01 4.20 -17.95
C LEU A 127 -11.67 3.60 -18.36
N TYR A 128 -11.06 2.78 -17.49
CA TYR A 128 -9.87 2.03 -17.84
C TYR A 128 -10.13 1.07 -19.02
N ALA A 129 -11.23 0.31 -18.97
CA ALA A 129 -11.64 -0.58 -20.05
C ALA A 129 -11.96 0.18 -21.35
N MET A 130 -12.61 1.35 -21.25
CA MET A 130 -12.86 2.23 -22.40
C MET A 130 -11.54 2.75 -23.01
N GLY A 131 -10.57 3.09 -22.16
CA GLY A 131 -9.22 3.44 -22.59
C GLY A 131 -8.53 2.30 -23.35
N ASP A 132 -8.70 1.05 -22.92
CA ASP A 132 -8.20 -0.12 -23.65
C ASP A 132 -8.91 -0.32 -24.99
N LYS A 133 -10.25 -0.30 -24.98
CA LYS A 133 -11.11 -0.48 -26.16
C LYS A 133 -10.76 0.51 -27.28
N TYR A 134 -10.50 1.78 -26.94
CA TYR A 134 -10.23 2.85 -27.90
C TYR A 134 -8.74 3.22 -28.04
N GLY A 135 -7.84 2.49 -27.37
CA GLY A 135 -6.40 2.74 -27.41
C GLY A 135 -5.97 4.10 -26.84
N ILE A 136 -6.66 4.58 -25.81
CA ILE A 136 -6.42 5.88 -25.16
C ILE A 136 -5.55 5.64 -23.91
N GLU A 137 -4.24 5.56 -24.12
CA GLU A 137 -3.27 5.27 -23.03
C GLU A 137 -3.30 6.29 -21.88
N GLY A 138 -3.56 7.56 -22.19
CA GLY A 138 -3.73 8.62 -21.18
C GLY A 138 -4.91 8.36 -20.24
N LEU A 139 -6.02 7.84 -20.79
CA LEU A 139 -7.22 7.51 -20.02
C LEU A 139 -6.98 6.26 -19.17
N LYS A 140 -6.40 5.20 -19.75
CA LYS A 140 -5.99 4.00 -18.98
C LYS A 140 -5.10 4.38 -17.80
N THR A 141 -4.10 5.20 -18.04
CA THR A 141 -3.15 5.63 -17.00
C THR A 141 -3.87 6.42 -15.92
N HIS A 142 -4.72 7.38 -16.30
CA HIS A 142 -5.45 8.19 -15.32
C HIS A 142 -6.37 7.35 -14.44
N SER A 143 -7.22 6.54 -15.06
CA SER A 143 -8.19 5.71 -14.34
C SER A 143 -7.50 4.69 -13.46
N LYS A 144 -6.35 4.14 -13.89
CA LYS A 144 -5.51 3.28 -13.05
C LYS A 144 -4.99 4.00 -11.81
N THR A 145 -4.49 5.22 -11.95
CA THR A 145 -3.99 6.01 -10.82
C THR A 145 -5.09 6.29 -9.80
N GLU A 146 -6.27 6.72 -10.25
CA GLU A 146 -7.39 6.96 -9.33
C GLU A 146 -7.88 5.67 -8.65
N PHE A 147 -7.89 4.55 -9.39
CA PHE A 147 -8.22 3.25 -8.83
C PHE A 147 -7.17 2.77 -7.80
N ASP A 148 -5.88 3.01 -8.04
CA ASP A 148 -4.80 2.68 -7.09
C ASP A 148 -4.89 3.53 -5.81
N ASN A 149 -5.22 4.82 -5.95
CA ASN A 149 -5.49 5.72 -4.83
C ASN A 149 -6.64 5.18 -3.97
N TRP A 150 -7.75 4.78 -4.60
CA TRP A 150 -8.88 4.13 -3.94
C TRP A 150 -8.46 2.82 -3.24
N ALA A 151 -7.70 1.97 -3.93
CA ALA A 151 -7.27 0.66 -3.41
C ALA A 151 -6.25 0.75 -2.25
N THR A 152 -5.62 1.91 -2.05
CA THR A 152 -4.67 2.15 -0.96
C THR A 152 -5.37 2.38 0.39
N ASP A 153 -6.67 2.70 0.39
CA ASP A 153 -7.45 2.82 1.61
C ASP A 153 -7.57 1.46 2.32
N LEU A 154 -7.24 1.43 3.61
CA LEU A 154 -7.01 0.20 4.37
C LEU A 154 -8.24 -0.71 4.49
N ASP A 155 -9.44 -0.15 4.35
CA ASP A 155 -10.69 -0.83 4.71
C ASP A 155 -11.61 -1.12 3.50
N VAL A 156 -11.14 -0.92 2.26
CA VAL A 156 -12.01 -1.05 1.06
C VAL A 156 -12.61 -2.46 0.89
N VAL A 157 -11.88 -3.50 1.29
CA VAL A 157 -12.35 -4.90 1.16
C VAL A 157 -13.45 -5.23 2.20
N GLU A 158 -13.48 -4.52 3.32
CA GLU A 158 -14.43 -4.75 4.40
C GLU A 158 -15.63 -3.79 4.33
N CYS A 159 -15.41 -2.54 3.95
CA CYS A 159 -16.38 -1.44 4.07
C CYS A 159 -17.15 -1.12 2.78
N ILE A 160 -16.80 -1.73 1.65
CA ILE A 160 -17.46 -1.49 0.36
C ILE A 160 -18.28 -2.71 -0.02
N ASP A 161 -19.60 -2.56 0.06
CA ASP A 161 -20.55 -3.63 -0.26
C ASP A 161 -20.45 -4.02 -1.74
N GLU A 162 -20.23 -3.07 -2.65
CA GLU A 162 -20.07 -3.32 -4.09
C GLU A 162 -18.68 -3.82 -4.50
N PHE A 163 -17.78 -4.12 -3.56
CA PHE A 163 -16.44 -4.63 -3.86
C PHE A 163 -16.46 -5.86 -4.79
N PRO A 164 -17.35 -6.86 -4.61
CA PRO A 164 -17.47 -7.98 -5.54
C PRO A 164 -17.78 -7.55 -6.98
N ALA A 165 -18.69 -6.59 -7.16
CA ALA A 165 -19.07 -6.08 -8.48
C ALA A 165 -17.91 -5.31 -9.14
N ILE A 166 -17.13 -4.58 -8.36
CA ILE A 166 -15.92 -3.90 -8.85
C ILE A 166 -14.88 -4.93 -9.33
N ILE A 167 -14.69 -6.04 -8.61
CA ILE A 167 -13.78 -7.11 -9.03
C ILE A 167 -14.29 -7.76 -10.32
N ASP A 168 -15.57 -8.05 -10.41
CA ASP A 168 -16.18 -8.61 -11.62
C ASP A 168 -15.97 -7.67 -12.83
N GLU A 169 -16.22 -6.36 -12.66
CA GLU A 169 -15.98 -5.36 -13.70
C GLU A 169 -14.51 -5.35 -14.14
N VAL A 170 -13.53 -5.30 -13.21
CA VAL A 170 -12.09 -5.25 -13.57
C VAL A 170 -11.66 -6.44 -14.42
N PHE A 171 -12.15 -7.64 -14.11
CA PHE A 171 -11.74 -8.88 -14.78
C PHE A 171 -12.62 -9.22 -15.99
N GLY A 172 -13.85 -8.71 -16.05
CA GLY A 172 -14.81 -8.94 -17.13
C GLY A 172 -14.73 -7.92 -18.27
N SER A 173 -14.31 -6.68 -17.99
CA SER A 173 -14.25 -5.59 -18.97
C SER A 173 -12.92 -5.47 -19.72
N THR A 174 -11.89 -6.21 -19.31
CA THR A 174 -10.55 -6.19 -19.94
C THR A 174 -10.06 -7.58 -20.32
N PRO A 175 -9.25 -7.73 -21.37
CA PRO A 175 -8.65 -9.02 -21.74
C PRO A 175 -7.78 -9.64 -20.63
N ASN A 176 -7.65 -10.97 -20.62
CA ASN A 176 -6.93 -11.70 -19.57
C ASN A 176 -5.43 -11.39 -19.45
N ASN A 177 -4.83 -10.84 -20.48
CA ASN A 177 -3.44 -10.40 -20.50
C ASN A 177 -3.26 -8.95 -20.04
N ASP A 178 -4.33 -8.18 -19.83
CA ASP A 178 -4.21 -6.84 -19.26
C ASP A 178 -3.84 -6.95 -17.77
N ARG A 179 -2.67 -6.40 -17.43
CA ARG A 179 -2.12 -6.44 -16.07
C ARG A 179 -2.46 -5.18 -15.27
N GLY A 180 -3.08 -4.17 -15.88
CA GLY A 180 -3.18 -2.82 -15.34
C GLY A 180 -3.83 -2.73 -13.96
N LEU A 181 -5.15 -2.91 -13.92
CA LEU A 181 -5.92 -2.92 -12.68
C LEU A 181 -5.79 -4.26 -11.93
N ARG A 182 -5.54 -5.36 -12.66
CA ARG A 182 -5.37 -6.69 -12.06
C ARG A 182 -4.17 -6.75 -11.10
N ASP A 183 -3.07 -6.05 -11.42
CA ASP A 183 -1.89 -5.93 -10.54
C ASP A 183 -2.17 -5.15 -9.25
N ILE A 184 -3.26 -4.39 -9.18
CA ILE A 184 -3.72 -3.68 -7.97
C ILE A 184 -4.63 -4.60 -7.16
N VAL A 185 -5.62 -5.22 -7.81
CA VAL A 185 -6.63 -6.07 -7.16
C VAL A 185 -6.01 -7.33 -6.55
N VAL A 186 -5.11 -8.01 -7.26
CA VAL A 186 -4.54 -9.29 -6.79
C VAL A 186 -3.83 -9.13 -5.44
N PRO A 187 -2.89 -8.17 -5.25
CA PRO A 187 -2.31 -7.90 -3.94
C PRO A 187 -3.32 -7.45 -2.89
N LEU A 188 -4.32 -6.64 -3.28
CA LEU A 188 -5.34 -6.13 -2.37
C LEU A 188 -6.14 -7.27 -1.73
N ILE A 189 -6.65 -8.20 -2.56
CA ILE A 189 -7.39 -9.38 -2.08
C ILE A 189 -6.45 -10.32 -1.30
N ALA A 190 -5.23 -10.57 -1.79
CA ALA A 190 -4.29 -11.47 -1.12
C ALA A 190 -3.87 -11.01 0.27
N LYS A 191 -3.71 -9.68 0.49
CA LYS A 191 -3.43 -9.11 1.81
C LYS A 191 -4.61 -9.21 2.76
N ASN A 192 -5.83 -9.14 2.23
CA ASN A 192 -7.09 -9.18 2.98
C ASN A 192 -7.83 -10.52 2.83
N ALA A 193 -7.10 -11.61 2.56
CA ALA A 193 -7.70 -12.89 2.18
C ALA A 193 -8.67 -13.46 3.24
N GLU A 194 -8.42 -13.21 4.53
CA GLU A 194 -9.33 -13.65 5.59
C GLU A 194 -10.69 -12.95 5.51
N ILE A 195 -10.70 -11.64 5.26
CA ILE A 195 -11.93 -10.84 5.11
C ILE A 195 -12.63 -11.25 3.81
N ALA A 196 -11.86 -11.36 2.72
CA ALA A 196 -12.39 -11.76 1.42
C ALA A 196 -13.11 -13.11 1.46
N LEU A 197 -12.57 -14.10 2.18
CA LEU A 197 -13.18 -15.43 2.34
C LEU A 197 -14.43 -15.46 3.23
N LYS A 198 -14.71 -14.39 4.00
CA LYS A 198 -15.94 -14.25 4.78
C LYS A 198 -17.07 -13.62 3.97
N ASN A 199 -16.74 -12.91 2.88
CA ASN A 199 -17.71 -12.31 1.98
C ASN A 199 -18.14 -13.35 0.93
N GLN A 200 -19.39 -13.83 1.03
CA GLN A 200 -19.92 -14.86 0.13
C GLN A 200 -20.06 -14.37 -1.32
N GLU A 201 -20.50 -13.12 -1.53
CA GLU A 201 -20.65 -12.55 -2.87
C GLU A 201 -19.30 -12.42 -3.58
N LEU A 202 -18.26 -12.01 -2.85
CA LEU A 202 -16.90 -12.00 -3.38
C LEU A 202 -16.42 -13.40 -3.72
N CYS A 203 -16.74 -14.41 -2.89
CA CYS A 203 -16.39 -15.79 -3.18
C CYS A 203 -17.09 -16.30 -4.45
N ASP A 204 -18.36 -15.94 -4.66
CA ASP A 204 -19.11 -16.30 -5.86
C ASP A 204 -18.50 -15.69 -7.13
N VAL A 205 -18.08 -14.41 -7.09
CA VAL A 205 -17.33 -13.76 -8.19
C VAL A 205 -15.99 -14.46 -8.41
N LEU A 206 -15.23 -14.75 -7.35
CA LEU A 206 -13.95 -15.44 -7.47
C LEU A 206 -14.10 -16.83 -8.10
N LEU A 207 -15.20 -17.56 -7.86
CA LEU A 207 -15.48 -18.86 -8.48
C LEU A 207 -15.62 -18.79 -10.00
N LEU A 208 -15.99 -17.64 -10.55
CA LEU A 208 -16.06 -17.40 -11.98
C LEU A 208 -14.70 -17.02 -12.60
N LEU A 209 -13.69 -16.73 -11.77
CA LEU A 209 -12.39 -16.19 -12.18
C LEU A 209 -11.22 -17.11 -11.73
N PRO A 210 -11.04 -18.29 -12.34
CA PRO A 210 -10.05 -19.28 -11.89
C PRO A 210 -8.59 -18.79 -12.00
N GLU A 211 -8.26 -17.96 -12.99
CA GLU A 211 -6.93 -17.35 -13.12
C GLU A 211 -6.61 -16.45 -11.93
N LEU A 212 -7.58 -15.63 -11.51
CA LEU A 212 -7.47 -14.74 -10.35
C LEU A 212 -7.27 -15.55 -9.05
N GLN A 213 -8.04 -16.62 -8.85
CA GLN A 213 -7.87 -17.50 -7.70
C GLN A 213 -6.46 -18.08 -7.60
N MET A 214 -5.92 -18.56 -8.73
CA MET A 214 -4.57 -19.12 -8.77
C MET A 214 -3.51 -18.07 -8.47
N GLU A 215 -3.70 -16.83 -8.94
CA GLU A 215 -2.77 -15.74 -8.67
C GLU A 215 -2.80 -15.31 -7.20
N ILE A 216 -3.99 -15.17 -6.61
CA ILE A 216 -4.18 -14.92 -5.17
C ILE A 216 -3.51 -16.04 -4.36
N LEU A 217 -3.76 -17.31 -4.70
CA LEU A 217 -3.19 -18.45 -4.00
C LEU A 217 -1.66 -18.43 -4.03
N ARG A 218 -1.04 -18.18 -5.20
CA ARG A 218 0.42 -18.03 -5.31
C ARG A 218 0.92 -16.93 -4.40
N ARG A 219 0.28 -15.76 -4.42
CA ARG A 219 0.65 -14.59 -3.62
C ARG A 219 0.58 -14.87 -2.11
N VAL A 220 -0.48 -15.54 -1.65
CA VAL A 220 -0.65 -15.93 -0.24
C VAL A 220 0.41 -16.95 0.17
N VAL A 221 0.71 -17.94 -0.67
CA VAL A 221 1.76 -18.95 -0.40
C VAL A 221 3.14 -18.29 -0.32
N GLU A 222 3.46 -17.38 -1.24
CA GLU A 222 4.70 -16.61 -1.23
C GLU A 222 4.84 -15.77 0.04
N SER A 223 3.79 -15.05 0.43
CA SER A 223 3.75 -14.23 1.64
C SER A 223 4.00 -15.07 2.90
N LYS A 224 3.32 -16.22 3.03
CA LYS A 224 3.53 -17.15 4.14
C LYS A 224 4.93 -17.74 4.17
N ALA A 225 5.49 -18.08 3.00
CA ALA A 225 6.85 -18.59 2.90
C ALA A 225 7.89 -17.55 3.32
N ASP A 226 7.69 -16.28 2.93
CA ASP A 226 8.55 -15.16 3.35
C ASP A 226 8.46 -14.92 4.86
N LEU A 227 7.25 -14.87 5.41
CA LEU A 227 7.04 -14.73 6.86
C LEU A 227 7.72 -15.86 7.65
N SER A 228 7.60 -17.10 7.19
CA SER A 228 8.25 -18.26 7.79
C SER A 228 9.78 -18.14 7.77
N LYS A 229 10.37 -17.71 6.64
CA LYS A 229 11.82 -17.46 6.54
C LYS A 229 12.27 -16.38 7.51
N ARG A 230 11.53 -15.26 7.60
CA ARG A 230 11.82 -14.17 8.54
C ARG A 230 11.77 -14.65 9.98
N LEU A 231 10.74 -15.43 10.35
CA LEU A 231 10.59 -15.98 11.69
C LEU A 231 11.73 -16.94 12.07
N ILE A 232 12.17 -17.78 11.14
CA ILE A 232 13.32 -18.67 11.35
C ILE A 232 14.60 -17.85 11.55
N ALA A 233 14.80 -16.80 10.75
CA ALA A 233 15.98 -15.94 10.84
C ALA A 233 16.03 -15.19 12.18
N THR A 234 14.92 -14.58 12.62
CA THR A 234 14.84 -13.88 13.91
C THR A 234 15.03 -14.83 15.08
N THR A 235 14.37 -16.00 15.07
CA THR A 235 14.53 -17.02 16.12
C THR A 235 15.99 -17.51 16.23
N ARG A 236 16.67 -17.69 15.10
CA ARG A 236 18.10 -18.04 15.08
C ARG A 236 18.97 -16.92 15.64
N ALA A 237 18.67 -15.66 15.33
CA ALA A 237 19.39 -14.51 15.86
C ALA A 237 19.23 -14.42 17.38
N SER A 238 17.99 -14.45 17.90
CA SER A 238 17.71 -14.43 19.34
C SER A 238 18.35 -15.59 20.08
N ARG A 239 18.39 -16.80 19.47
CA ARG A 239 19.09 -17.94 20.06
C ARG A 239 20.60 -17.72 20.18
N LYS A 240 21.24 -17.09 19.20
CA LYS A 240 22.67 -16.75 19.25
C LYS A 240 22.95 -15.72 20.35
N GLU A 241 22.13 -14.67 20.44
CA GLU A 241 22.22 -13.67 21.50
C GLU A 241 22.06 -14.29 22.89
N GLY A 242 21.09 -15.19 23.07
CA GLY A 242 20.91 -15.93 24.33
C GLY A 242 22.12 -16.79 24.71
N VAL A 243 22.81 -17.41 23.73
CA VAL A 243 24.05 -18.16 23.98
C VAL A 243 25.19 -17.23 24.43
N GLU A 244 25.34 -16.07 23.80
CA GLU A 244 26.35 -15.08 24.19
C GLU A 244 26.06 -14.50 25.58
N TYR A 245 24.80 -14.21 25.88
CA TYR A 245 24.38 -13.78 27.21
C TYR A 245 24.67 -14.86 28.27
N LYS A 246 24.38 -16.13 27.96
CA LYS A 246 24.70 -17.25 28.86
C LYS A 246 26.20 -17.33 29.16
N LYS A 247 27.06 -17.23 28.15
CA LYS A 247 28.52 -17.20 28.34
C LYS A 247 28.97 -16.00 29.19
N TYR A 248 28.33 -14.84 29.03
CA TYR A 248 28.61 -13.67 29.84
C TYR A 248 28.29 -13.92 31.32
N VAL A 249 27.11 -14.48 31.61
CA VAL A 249 26.70 -14.86 32.97
C VAL A 249 27.68 -15.87 33.58
N GLU A 250 28.04 -16.92 32.84
CA GLU A 250 29.02 -17.92 33.31
C GLU A 250 30.39 -17.30 33.66
N ARG A 251 30.84 -16.30 32.90
CA ARG A 251 32.07 -15.55 33.23
C ARG A 251 31.92 -14.73 34.50
N VAL A 252 30.79 -14.04 34.67
CA VAL A 252 30.52 -13.24 35.88
C VAL A 252 30.47 -14.13 37.12
N ASP A 253 29.80 -15.28 37.05
CA ASP A 253 29.74 -16.26 38.14
C ASP A 253 31.15 -16.76 38.49
N THR A 254 31.96 -17.09 37.48
CA THR A 254 33.35 -17.53 37.69
C THR A 254 34.15 -16.44 38.42
N SER A 255 34.11 -15.20 37.95
CA SER A 255 34.79 -14.08 38.61
C SER A 255 34.28 -13.80 40.03
N MET A 256 32.98 -14.01 40.29
CA MET A 256 32.42 -13.89 41.64
C MET A 256 33.04 -14.95 42.57
N THR A 257 33.12 -16.21 42.14
CA THR A 257 33.72 -17.28 42.94
C THR A 257 35.22 -17.03 43.20
N GLU A 258 35.95 -16.48 42.24
CA GLU A 258 37.35 -16.06 42.41
C GLU A 258 37.49 -14.94 43.45
N LEU A 259 36.60 -13.95 43.43
CA LEU A 259 36.59 -12.88 44.43
C LEU A 259 36.27 -13.39 45.84
N GLU A 260 35.28 -14.28 45.97
CA GLU A 260 34.92 -14.89 47.26
C GLU A 260 36.08 -15.70 47.86
N THR A 261 36.77 -16.48 47.03
CA THR A 261 37.94 -17.27 47.48
C THR A 261 39.11 -16.38 47.88
N ALA A 262 39.40 -15.33 47.12
CA ALA A 262 40.42 -14.34 47.46
C ALA A 262 40.11 -13.63 48.79
N PHE A 263 38.84 -13.28 49.02
CA PHE A 263 38.39 -12.64 50.26
C PHE A 263 38.57 -13.57 51.47
N LEU A 264 38.21 -14.86 51.33
CA LEU A 264 38.42 -15.89 52.35
C LEU A 264 39.91 -16.04 52.71
N ASP A 265 40.80 -16.07 51.73
CA ASP A 265 42.24 -16.18 51.96
C ASP A 265 42.84 -14.93 52.61
N LEU A 266 42.37 -13.74 52.22
CA LEU A 266 42.69 -12.48 52.91
C LEU A 266 42.24 -12.52 54.38
N GLY A 267 41.04 -13.05 54.66
CA GLY A 267 40.53 -13.28 56.01
C GLY A 267 41.41 -14.22 56.83
N LYS A 268 41.89 -15.32 56.23
CA LYS A 268 42.84 -16.23 56.90
C LYS A 268 44.17 -15.54 57.21
N LYS A 269 44.76 -14.83 56.24
CA LYS A 269 46.04 -14.11 56.41
C LYS A 269 45.95 -13.04 57.49
N THR A 270 44.87 -12.27 57.53
CA THR A 270 44.65 -11.24 58.56
C THR A 270 44.49 -11.86 59.96
N ALA A 271 43.82 -13.01 60.08
CA ALA A 271 43.72 -13.75 61.33
C ALA A 271 45.06 -14.33 61.81
N GLU A 272 45.93 -14.75 60.89
CA GLU A 272 47.29 -15.19 61.19
C GLU A 272 48.18 -14.04 61.66
N LEU A 273 48.20 -12.92 60.93
CA LEU A 273 48.91 -11.70 61.33
C LEU A 273 48.45 -11.22 62.71
N SER A 274 47.14 -11.24 62.98
CA SER A 274 46.60 -10.91 64.31
C SER A 274 47.11 -11.84 65.41
N ARG A 275 47.29 -13.14 65.12
CA ARG A 275 47.90 -14.11 66.06
C ARG A 275 49.39 -13.83 66.26
N GLU A 276 50.14 -13.55 65.20
CA GLU A 276 51.57 -13.18 65.24
C GLU A 276 51.79 -11.93 66.09
N VAL A 277 51.02 -10.85 65.86
CA VAL A 277 51.09 -9.61 66.63
C VAL A 277 50.80 -9.86 68.11
N ARG A 278 49.77 -10.66 68.45
CA ARG A 278 49.51 -11.06 69.85
C ARG A 278 50.67 -11.83 70.48
N LYS A 279 51.32 -12.74 69.73
CA LYS A 279 52.50 -13.48 70.21
C LYS A 279 53.71 -12.56 70.40
N GLY A 280 53.98 -11.65 69.46
CA GLY A 280 55.05 -10.66 69.52
C GLY A 280 54.87 -9.69 70.69
N SER A 281 53.65 -9.19 70.89
CA SER A 281 53.29 -8.35 72.05
C SER A 281 53.52 -9.08 73.38
N LYS A 282 53.12 -10.35 73.50
CA LYS A 282 53.42 -11.18 74.69
C LYS A 282 54.92 -11.38 74.90
N ARG A 283 55.71 -11.60 73.83
CA ARG A 283 57.18 -11.74 73.93
C ARG A 283 57.86 -10.43 74.34
N ALA A 284 57.47 -9.30 73.77
CA ALA A 284 57.99 -7.98 74.14
C ALA A 284 57.61 -7.63 75.59
N SER A 285 56.38 -7.90 76.01
CA SER A 285 55.97 -7.75 77.41
C SER A 285 56.80 -8.64 78.34
N ASN A 286 56.96 -9.93 78.03
CA ASN A 286 57.79 -10.83 78.82
C ASN A 286 59.27 -10.42 78.85
N TYR A 287 59.80 -9.89 77.75
CA TYR A 287 61.17 -9.37 77.68
C TYR A 287 61.33 -8.12 78.56
N VAL A 288 60.40 -7.16 78.47
CA VAL A 288 60.38 -5.96 79.32
C VAL A 288 60.27 -6.35 80.80
N TRP A 289 59.36 -7.26 81.15
CA TRP A 289 59.27 -7.79 82.52
C TRP A 289 60.57 -8.47 82.94
N SER A 290 61.19 -9.31 82.11
CA SER A 290 62.47 -9.96 82.44
C SER A 290 63.68 -9.02 82.50
N THR A 291 63.60 -7.85 81.86
CA THR A 291 64.66 -6.82 81.88
C THR A 291 64.48 -5.91 83.07
N LEU A 292 63.24 -5.56 83.42
CA LEU A 292 62.88 -4.88 84.67
C LEU A 292 63.25 -5.74 85.89
N ASP A 293 62.97 -7.04 85.87
CA ASP A 293 63.34 -7.97 86.95
C ASP A 293 64.87 -8.05 87.13
N ARG A 294 65.61 -7.98 86.01
CA ARG A 294 67.08 -7.95 86.01
C ARG A 294 67.67 -6.61 86.53
N HIS A 295 66.97 -5.51 86.32
CA HIS A 295 67.34 -4.19 86.83
C HIS A 295 66.94 -3.99 88.31
N LEU A 296 65.81 -4.55 88.73
CA LEU A 296 65.37 -4.56 90.13
C LEU A 296 66.27 -5.44 91.01
N MET A 297 66.87 -6.50 90.46
CA MET A 297 67.85 -7.35 91.13
C MET A 297 69.28 -6.79 91.11
N SER A 298 69.54 -5.64 90.48
CA SER A 298 70.88 -5.03 90.36
C SER A 298 71.02 -3.64 91.00
N LEU A 299 70.06 -3.24 91.84
CA LEU A 299 70.15 -2.00 92.63
C LEU A 299 70.74 -2.33 94.02
N PRO A 300 71.92 -1.80 94.39
CA PRO A 300 72.44 -1.88 95.76
C PRO A 300 71.72 -0.94 96.72
#